data_AF-A0A1W4X6L4-F1
#
_entry.id   AF-A0A1W4X6L4-F1
#
_cell.length_a   1.000
_cell.length_b   1.000
_cell.length_c   1.000
_cell.angle_alpha   90.00
_cell.angle_beta   90.00
_cell.angle_gamma   90.00
#
_symmetry.space_group_name_H-M   'P 1'
#
loop_
_entity.id
_entity.type
_entity.pdbx_description
1 polymer ?
#
loop_
_entity_poly.entity_id
_entity_poly.type
_entity_poly.pdbx_seq_one_letter_code
_entity_poly.pdbx_strand_id
1 'polypeptide(L)'
;MELNLEKFEQGAEAILYKEASAEDKGVDLYVLERALLSMHHNSDIVFSVIFKAYKDFYRKGHQEVVQKYEEIRARGRKRTMVG
;
A
#
# COMPACT_ATOMS: atom_id res chain seq x y z
N MET A 1 19.44 -36.75 -10.59
CA MET A 1 18.55 -35.60 -10.35
C MET A 1 19.44 -34.39 -10.18
N GLU A 2 19.77 -33.69 -11.26
CA GLU A 2 20.32 -32.35 -11.13
C GLU A 2 19.16 -31.42 -10.75
N LEU A 3 19.16 -30.97 -9.50
CA LEU A 3 18.29 -29.91 -9.04
C LEU A 3 18.71 -28.65 -9.81
N ASN A 4 17.85 -28.25 -10.73
CA ASN A 4 18.08 -27.15 -11.65
C ASN A 4 18.05 -25.82 -10.88
N LEU A 5 19.23 -25.40 -10.39
CA LEU A 5 19.46 -24.19 -9.60
C LEU A 5 19.02 -22.92 -10.35
N GLU A 6 19.02 -22.93 -11.69
CA GLU A 6 18.58 -21.80 -12.51
C GLU A 6 17.09 -21.46 -12.35
N LYS A 7 16.24 -22.46 -12.06
CA LYS A 7 14.81 -22.22 -11.80
C LYS A 7 14.55 -21.54 -10.45
N PHE A 8 15.47 -21.70 -9.48
CA PHE A 8 15.33 -21.09 -8.15
C PHE A 8 15.73 -19.61 -8.20
N GLU A 9 16.77 -19.26 -8.95
CA GLU A 9 17.17 -17.86 -9.15
C GLU A 9 16.16 -17.08 -10.00
N GLN A 10 15.62 -17.66 -11.08
CA GLN A 10 14.54 -17.04 -11.86
C GLN A 10 13.26 -16.83 -11.01
N GLY A 11 12.97 -17.74 -10.08
CA GLY A 11 11.86 -17.61 -9.15
C GLY A 11 12.07 -16.50 -8.12
N ALA A 12 13.29 -16.30 -7.63
CA ALA A 12 13.64 -15.25 -6.68
C ALA A 12 13.66 -13.85 -7.33
N GLU A 13 14.16 -13.76 -8.57
CA GLU A 13 14.17 -12.50 -9.34
C GLU A 13 12.75 -12.02 -9.69
N ALA A 14 11.82 -12.95 -9.96
CA ALA A 14 10.41 -12.67 -10.20
C ALA A 14 9.67 -12.11 -8.97
N ILE A 15 10.14 -12.38 -7.75
CA ILE A 15 9.59 -11.82 -6.51
C ILE A 15 10.09 -10.36 -6.31
N LEU A 16 11.31 -10.07 -6.74
CA LEU A 16 11.95 -8.76 -6.58
C LEU A 16 11.41 -7.69 -7.54
N TYR A 17 10.87 -8.09 -8.70
CA TYR A 17 10.43 -7.15 -9.75
C TYR A 17 8.92 -7.15 -10.01
N LYS A 18 8.11 -7.53 -9.02
CA LYS A 18 6.66 -7.46 -9.16
C LYS A 18 6.22 -6.00 -9.13
N GLU A 19 5.71 -5.49 -10.25
CA GLU A 19 5.02 -4.20 -10.25
C GLU A 19 3.90 -4.24 -9.20
N ALA A 20 4.01 -3.39 -8.18
CA ALA A 20 3.04 -3.31 -7.11
C ALA A 20 1.65 -2.99 -7.70
N SER A 21 0.69 -3.86 -7.43
CA SER A 21 -0.68 -3.70 -7.90
C SER A 21 -1.33 -2.47 -7.25
N ALA A 22 -2.48 -2.04 -7.77
CA ALA A 22 -3.24 -0.97 -7.14
C ALA A 22 -3.68 -1.33 -5.71
N GLU A 23 -3.91 -2.63 -5.44
CA GLU A 23 -4.21 -3.16 -4.10
C GLU A 23 -2.99 -2.98 -3.17
N ASP A 24 -1.80 -3.39 -3.60
CA ASP A 24 -0.56 -3.30 -2.79
C ASP A 24 -0.26 -1.83 -2.44
N LYS A 25 -0.34 -0.93 -3.43
CA LYS A 25 -0.16 0.52 -3.23
C LYS A 25 -1.21 1.10 -2.28
N GLY A 26 -2.45 0.62 -2.36
CA GLY A 26 -3.53 1.02 -1.45
C GLY A 26 -3.27 0.57 -0.01
N VAL A 27 -2.73 -0.63 0.18
CA VAL A 27 -2.31 -1.15 1.49
C VAL A 27 -1.19 -0.29 2.07
N ASP A 28 -0.17 0.04 1.28
CA ASP A 28 0.96 0.89 1.72
C ASP A 28 0.47 2.27 2.22
N LEU A 29 -0.44 2.91 1.48
CA LEU A 29 -1.04 4.19 1.89
C LEU A 29 -1.83 4.06 3.19
N TYR A 30 -2.55 2.96 3.39
CA TYR A 30 -3.28 2.70 4.62
C TYR A 30 -2.32 2.46 5.81
N VAL A 31 -1.26 1.68 5.62
CA VAL A 31 -0.23 1.46 6.65
C VAL A 31 0.43 2.78 7.05
N LEU A 32 0.74 3.65 6.08
CA LEU A 32 1.27 4.98 6.33
C LEU A 32 0.30 5.85 7.15
N GLU A 33 -1.01 5.86 6.79
CA GLU A 33 -2.04 6.57 7.57
C GLU A 33 -2.03 6.10 9.03
N ARG A 34 -2.01 4.79 9.27
CA ARG A 34 -2.01 4.20 10.62
C ARG A 34 -0.73 4.50 11.40
N ALA A 35 0.43 4.44 10.75
CA ALA A 35 1.70 4.78 11.38
C ALA A 35 1.71 6.25 11.82
N LEU A 36 1.29 7.17 10.95
CA LEU A 36 1.20 8.59 11.31
C LEU A 36 0.22 8.82 12.47
N LEU A 37 -0.97 8.21 12.40
CA LEU A 37 -1.97 8.26 13.47
C LEU A 37 -1.44 7.75 14.82
N SER A 38 -0.52 6.78 14.82
CA SER A 38 0.11 6.29 16.05
C SER A 38 1.19 7.20 16.64
N MET A 39 1.74 8.14 15.87
CA MET A 39 2.86 8.96 16.30
C MET A 39 2.44 10.21 17.07
N HIS A 40 1.41 10.98 16.66
CA HIS A 40 0.86 12.13 17.42
C HIS A 40 -0.50 12.66 16.88
N HIS A 41 -1.15 13.56 17.63
CA HIS A 41 -2.51 14.13 17.41
C HIS A 41 -2.70 14.96 16.12
N ASN A 42 -1.63 15.35 15.41
CA ASN A 42 -1.67 16.19 14.19
C ASN A 42 -1.48 15.40 12.88
N SER A 43 -1.59 14.08 12.95
CA SER A 43 -1.28 13.15 11.86
C SER A 43 -2.23 13.23 10.67
N ASP A 44 -3.47 13.64 10.87
CA ASP A 44 -4.46 13.81 9.78
C ASP A 44 -4.02 14.86 8.75
N ILE A 45 -3.43 15.96 9.22
CA ILE A 45 -2.94 17.05 8.35
C ILE A 45 -1.76 16.56 7.52
N VAL A 46 -0.81 15.87 8.16
CA VAL A 46 0.39 15.35 7.50
C VAL A 46 0.02 14.32 6.43
N PHE A 47 -0.86 13.38 6.76
CA PHE A 47 -1.31 12.38 5.81
C PHE A 47 -2.06 13.02 4.63
N SER A 48 -2.91 14.02 4.88
CA SER A 48 -3.62 14.76 3.81
C SER A 48 -2.67 15.41 2.81
N VAL A 49 -1.58 16.03 3.29
CA VAL A 49 -0.56 16.64 2.42
C VAL A 49 0.15 15.60 1.57
N ILE A 50 0.58 14.48 2.19
CA ILE A 50 1.24 13.37 1.48
C ILE A 50 0.29 12.76 0.44
N PHE A 51 -0.96 12.50 0.83
CA PHE A 51 -1.97 11.92 -0.03
C PHE A 51 -2.32 12.82 -1.22
N LYS A 52 -2.34 14.15 -1.01
CA LYS A 52 -2.49 15.11 -2.11
C LYS A 52 -1.28 15.05 -3.06
N ALA A 53 -0.07 15.10 -2.52
CA ALA A 53 1.15 15.03 -3.33
C ALA A 53 1.20 13.71 -4.15
N TYR A 54 0.82 12.58 -3.54
CA TYR A 54 0.75 11.29 -4.24
C TYR A 54 -0.15 11.34 -5.48
N LYS A 55 -1.36 11.93 -5.35
CA LYS A 55 -2.29 12.10 -6.48
C LYS A 55 -1.73 13.02 -7.56
N ASP A 56 -1.05 14.10 -7.16
CA ASP A 56 -0.48 15.08 -8.09
C ASP A 56 0.68 14.49 -8.91
N PHE A 57 1.51 13.64 -8.30
CA PHE A 57 2.63 12.95 -8.97
C PHE A 57 2.17 11.73 -9.78
N TYR A 58 1.29 10.89 -9.25
CA TYR A 58 0.88 9.63 -9.88
C TYR A 58 -0.37 9.77 -10.78
N ARG A 59 -0.32 10.70 -11.74
CA ARG A 59 -1.51 11.12 -12.51
C ARG A 59 -2.28 10.02 -13.21
N LYS A 60 -1.60 9.05 -13.84
CA LYS A 60 -2.25 8.03 -14.69
C LYS A 60 -2.91 6.88 -13.92
N GLY A 61 -2.47 6.59 -12.70
CA GLY A 61 -2.95 5.41 -11.95
C GLY A 61 -3.46 5.71 -10.54
N HIS A 62 -3.43 6.97 -10.09
CA HIS A 62 -3.85 7.28 -8.72
C HIS A 62 -5.32 6.97 -8.45
N GLN A 63 -6.21 7.03 -9.45
CA GLN A 63 -7.65 6.82 -9.23
C GLN A 63 -7.95 5.40 -8.71
N GLU A 64 -7.34 4.39 -9.33
CA GLU A 64 -7.51 3.00 -8.94
C GLU A 64 -6.89 2.74 -7.56
N VAL A 65 -5.69 3.28 -7.30
CA VAL A 65 -5.03 3.18 -6.00
C VAL A 65 -5.85 3.87 -4.90
N VAL A 66 -6.42 5.04 -5.17
CA VAL A 66 -7.27 5.79 -4.22
C VAL A 66 -8.54 5.01 -3.92
N GLN A 67 -9.17 4.41 -4.93
CA GLN A 67 -10.34 3.56 -4.73
C GLN A 67 -10.01 2.37 -3.83
N LYS A 68 -8.90 1.66 -4.12
CA LYS A 68 -8.42 0.55 -3.29
C LYS A 68 -8.08 0.97 -1.87
N TYR A 69 -7.40 2.09 -1.70
CA TYR A 69 -7.13 2.68 -0.39
C TYR A 69 -8.41 2.92 0.41
N GLU A 70 -9.45 3.52 -0.18
CA GLU A 70 -10.72 3.77 0.54
C GLU A 70 -11.46 2.46 0.90
N GLU A 71 -11.42 1.45 0.02
CA GLU A 71 -11.95 0.11 0.32
C GLU A 71 -11.24 -0.52 1.53
N ILE A 72 -9.90 -0.47 1.54
CA ILE A 72 -9.05 -0.99 2.62
C ILE A 72 -9.31 -0.21 3.90
N ARG A 73 -9.38 1.12 3.84
CA ARG A 73 -9.66 2.00 4.97
C ARG A 73 -11.03 1.71 5.59
N ALA A 74 -12.06 1.49 4.76
CA ALA A 74 -13.39 1.12 5.21
C ALA A 74 -13.40 -0.24 5.94
N ARG A 75 -12.63 -1.23 5.44
CA ARG A 75 -12.46 -2.54 6.10
C ARG A 75 -11.67 -2.42 7.40
N GLY A 76 -10.61 -1.61 7.42
CA GLY A 76 -9.79 -1.35 8.59
C GLY A 76 -10.56 -0.67 9.73
N ARG A 77 -11.47 0.26 9.41
CA ARG A 77 -12.40 0.87 10.40
C ARG A 77 -13.33 -0.15 11.04
N LYS A 78 -13.74 -1.21 10.34
CA LYS A 78 -14.59 -2.27 10.92
C LYS A 78 -13.86 -3.17 11.92
N ARG A 79 -12.54 -3.35 11.80
CA ARG A 79 -11.74 -4.19 12.72
C ARG A 79 -11.47 -3.56 14.09
N THR A 80 -11.92 -2.32 14.33
CA THR A 80 -11.79 -1.64 15.64
C THR A 80 -13.07 -1.69 16.48
N MET A 81 -14.13 -2.37 16.03
CA MET A 81 -15.35 -2.57 16.80
C MET A 81 -15.74 -4.06 16.77
N VAL A 82 -15.45 -4.75 17.87
CA VAL A 82 -16.05 -5.97 18.46
C VAL A 82 -14.93 -6.67 19.25
N GLY A 83 -14.93 -6.36 20.54
CA GLY A 83 -14.26 -7.01 21.65
C GLY A 83 -15.05 -6.62 22.89
#